data_AF-A0A950MGM0-F1
#
_entry.id   AF-A0A950MGM0-F1
#
_cell.length_a   1.000
_cell.length_b   1.000
_cell.length_c   1.000
_cell.angle_alpha   90.00
_cell.angle_beta   90.00
_cell.angle_gamma   90.00
#
_symmetry.space_group_name_H-M   'P 1'
#
loop_
_entity.id
_entity.type
_entity.pdbx_description
1 polymer ?
#
loop_
_entity_poly.entity_id
_entity_poly.type
_entity_poly.pdbx_seq_one_letter_code
_entity_poly.pdbx_strand_id
1 'polypeptide(L)'
;MSTALDRSSLRPYTNARVALRSAGTSLATSELLDMALCLAKARDAVHAQLSTITLVPQLAARSMGVFSVKSAARDRGEYLRRPDLGRRLSSASRQVLEQASPEPERLVIVVADGLSAIAAERHAVPVLDALLPMLADWQLGSIVVAEQARVAIGDEIGEVLKASATL
;
A
#
# COMPACT_ATOMS: atom_id res chain seq x y z
N MET A 1 26.50 -44.80 10.09
CA MET A 1 25.12 -44.32 10.33
C MET A 1 25.11 -42.83 10.05
N SER A 2 24.54 -42.42 8.92
CA SER A 2 24.59 -41.02 8.44
C SER A 2 23.63 -40.18 9.29
N THR A 3 24.17 -39.20 10.01
CA THR A 3 23.41 -38.16 10.70
C THR A 3 22.73 -37.32 9.61
N ALA A 4 21.51 -37.70 9.24
CA ALA A 4 20.68 -36.85 8.41
C ALA A 4 20.51 -35.51 9.15
N LEU A 5 21.06 -34.43 8.58
CA LEU A 5 20.89 -33.07 9.08
C LEU A 5 19.40 -32.85 9.38
N ASP A 6 19.08 -32.44 10.61
CA ASP A 6 17.72 -32.04 10.96
C ASP A 6 17.38 -30.75 10.20
N ARG A 7 16.74 -30.91 9.05
CA ARG A 7 16.39 -29.80 8.16
C ARG A 7 15.38 -28.86 8.81
N SER A 8 14.65 -29.29 9.85
CA SER A 8 13.65 -28.45 10.52
C SER A 8 14.28 -27.23 11.21
N SER A 9 15.54 -27.37 11.62
CA SER A 9 16.36 -26.29 12.19
C SER A 9 16.57 -25.09 11.25
N LEU A 10 16.30 -25.24 9.94
CA LEU A 10 16.42 -24.16 8.95
C LEU A 10 15.22 -23.21 8.94
N ARG A 11 14.04 -23.65 9.43
CA ARG A 11 12.80 -22.87 9.36
C ARG A 11 12.88 -21.49 10.03
N PRO A 12 13.52 -21.31 11.21
CA PRO A 12 13.60 -20.00 11.85
C PRO A 12 14.39 -18.94 11.07
N TYR A 13 15.22 -19.34 10.11
CA TYR A 13 16.10 -18.43 9.38
C TYR A 13 15.47 -17.88 8.09
N THR A 14 14.26 -18.31 7.72
CA THR A 14 13.60 -17.84 6.50
C THR A 14 12.08 -17.94 6.57
N ASN A 15 11.39 -16.98 5.96
CA ASN A 15 9.95 -17.06 5.74
C ASN A 15 9.57 -18.00 4.57
N ALA A 16 10.56 -18.51 3.82
CA ALA A 16 10.32 -19.47 2.77
C ALA A 16 9.84 -20.82 3.36
N ARG A 17 8.98 -21.50 2.60
CA ARG A 17 8.43 -22.83 2.95
C ARG A 17 9.50 -23.92 2.76
N VAL A 18 10.48 -23.98 3.66
CA VAL A 18 11.58 -24.95 3.66
C VAL A 18 11.37 -26.07 4.66
N ALA A 19 12.08 -27.19 4.45
CA ALA A 19 11.99 -28.37 5.32
C ALA A 19 10.55 -28.84 5.56
N LEU A 20 9.74 -28.84 4.49
CA LEU A 20 8.35 -29.27 4.51
C LEU A 20 8.26 -30.77 4.76
N ARG A 21 7.21 -31.19 5.46
CA ARG A 21 6.93 -32.61 5.66
C ARG A 21 6.50 -33.25 4.33
N SER A 22 7.00 -34.44 4.03
CA SER A 22 6.62 -35.23 2.86
C SER A 22 5.90 -36.52 3.24
N ALA A 23 5.11 -37.04 2.30
CA ALA A 23 4.54 -38.38 2.31
C ALA A 23 4.96 -39.07 1.00
N GLY A 24 5.98 -39.94 1.08
CA GLY A 24 6.66 -40.47 -0.10
C GLY A 24 7.36 -39.37 -0.91
N THR A 25 7.08 -39.29 -2.20
CA THR A 25 7.61 -38.26 -3.11
C THR A 25 6.78 -36.98 -3.15
N SER A 26 5.70 -36.91 -2.37
CA SER A 26 4.74 -35.79 -2.36
C SER A 26 4.81 -35.00 -1.04
N LEU A 27 4.24 -33.79 -1.02
CA LEU A 27 4.04 -33.04 0.22
C LEU A 27 3.06 -33.76 1.14
N ALA A 28 3.28 -33.67 2.46
CA ALA A 28 2.31 -34.12 3.43
C ALA A 28 1.02 -33.30 3.31
N THR A 29 -0.13 -33.93 3.55
CA THR A 29 -1.44 -33.29 3.43
C THR A 29 -1.55 -32.00 4.24
N SER A 30 -0.93 -31.93 5.43
CA SER A 30 -0.90 -30.73 6.26
C SER A 30 -0.23 -29.54 5.57
N GLU A 31 0.87 -29.77 4.84
CA GLU A 31 1.61 -28.72 4.13
C GLU A 31 0.80 -28.22 2.91
N LEU A 32 0.07 -29.13 2.26
CA LEU A 32 -0.86 -28.78 1.18
C LEU A 32 -2.04 -27.94 1.68
N LEU A 33 -2.65 -28.33 2.80
CA LEU A 33 -3.76 -27.60 3.41
C LEU A 33 -3.33 -26.20 3.86
N ASP A 34 -2.15 -26.06 4.46
CA ASP A 34 -1.62 -24.77 4.87
C ASP A 34 -1.34 -23.86 3.66
N MET A 35 -0.79 -24.40 2.57
CA MET A 35 -0.62 -23.66 1.31
C MET A 35 -1.97 -23.20 0.74
N ALA A 36 -2.98 -24.06 0.71
CA ALA A 36 -4.31 -23.73 0.21
C ALA A 36 -4.97 -22.62 1.04
N LEU A 37 -4.83 -22.68 2.37
CA LEU A 37 -5.30 -21.63 3.28
C LEU A 37 -4.61 -20.29 3.01
N CYS A 38 -3.27 -20.29 2.87
CA CYS A 38 -2.53 -19.07 2.54
C CYS A 38 -2.96 -18.49 1.18
N LEU A 39 -3.20 -19.32 0.19
CA LEU A 39 -3.67 -18.88 -1.13
C LEU A 39 -5.08 -18.26 -1.05
N ALA A 40 -5.99 -18.83 -0.26
CA ALA A 40 -7.30 -18.25 -0.02
C ALA A 40 -7.18 -16.85 0.61
N LYS A 41 -6.40 -16.74 1.71
CA LYS A 41 -6.14 -15.45 2.37
C LYS A 41 -5.50 -14.42 1.43
N ALA A 42 -4.58 -14.84 0.58
CA ALA A 42 -3.93 -13.94 -0.38
C ALA A 42 -4.92 -13.40 -1.43
N ARG A 43 -5.85 -14.23 -1.90
CA ARG A 43 -6.91 -13.79 -2.83
C ARG A 43 -7.83 -12.77 -2.17
N ASP A 44 -8.27 -13.02 -0.94
CA ASP A 44 -9.10 -12.09 -0.19
C ASP A 44 -8.38 -10.74 0.00
N ALA A 45 -7.09 -10.77 0.33
CA ALA A 45 -6.29 -9.57 0.53
C ALA A 45 -6.15 -8.69 -0.74
N VAL A 46 -6.12 -9.27 -1.93
CA VAL A 46 -6.09 -8.50 -3.20
C VAL A 46 -7.37 -7.69 -3.39
N HIS A 47 -8.50 -8.19 -2.89
CA HIS A 47 -9.81 -7.56 -2.99
C HIS A 47 -10.14 -6.62 -1.81
N ALA A 48 -9.30 -6.57 -0.78
CA ALA A 48 -9.45 -5.64 0.33
C ALA A 48 -9.41 -4.18 -0.17
N GLN A 49 -10.18 -3.32 0.50
CA GLN A 49 -10.30 -1.90 0.20
C GLN A 49 -9.70 -1.06 1.33
N LEU A 50 -9.19 0.11 0.98
CA LEU A 50 -8.61 1.05 1.93
C LEU A 50 -9.72 1.78 2.70
N SER A 51 -9.72 1.68 4.01
CA SER A 51 -10.60 2.41 4.91
C SER A 51 -10.10 3.84 5.11
N THR A 52 -10.46 4.73 4.19
CA THR A 52 -10.16 6.16 4.31
C THR A 52 -10.82 6.79 5.54
N ILE A 53 -11.99 6.28 5.96
CA ILE A 53 -12.71 6.70 7.18
C ILE A 53 -11.85 6.52 8.43
N THR A 54 -11.03 5.47 8.48
CA THR A 54 -10.14 5.22 9.63
C THR A 54 -8.78 5.89 9.47
N LEU A 55 -8.21 5.82 8.25
CA LEU A 55 -6.84 6.28 8.01
C LEU A 55 -6.73 7.81 7.98
N VAL A 56 -7.67 8.52 7.37
CA VAL A 56 -7.61 10.00 7.24
C VAL A 56 -7.57 10.70 8.60
N PRO A 57 -8.45 10.37 9.58
CA PRO A 57 -8.36 10.98 10.92
C PRO A 57 -7.04 10.69 11.63
N GLN A 58 -6.48 9.49 11.47
CA GLN A 58 -5.20 9.14 12.05
C GLN A 58 -4.08 9.99 11.47
N LEU A 59 -4.08 10.21 10.14
CA LEU A 59 -3.09 11.03 9.44
C LEU A 59 -3.20 12.51 9.82
N ALA A 60 -4.42 13.03 9.94
CA ALA A 60 -4.70 14.43 10.27
C ALA A 60 -4.13 14.86 11.65
N ALA A 61 -3.87 13.91 12.55
CA ALA A 61 -3.23 14.16 13.85
C ALA A 61 -1.80 14.76 13.73
N ARG A 62 -1.19 14.75 12.54
CA ARG A 62 0.16 15.31 12.27
C ARG A 62 0.15 16.79 11.90
N SER A 63 -1.01 17.48 12.04
CA SER A 63 -1.17 18.90 11.70
C SER A 63 -0.86 19.24 10.24
N MET A 64 -1.03 18.27 9.33
CA MET A 64 -0.90 18.44 7.89
C MET A 64 -2.28 18.42 7.24
N GLY A 65 -2.44 19.10 6.10
CA GLY A 65 -3.62 18.95 5.26
C GLY A 65 -3.73 17.50 4.78
N VAL A 66 -4.90 16.88 4.90
CA VAL A 66 -5.13 15.51 4.41
C VAL A 66 -6.28 15.49 3.42
N PHE A 67 -6.01 15.04 2.19
CA PHE A 67 -7.00 14.91 1.13
C PHE A 67 -7.26 13.45 0.80
N SER A 68 -8.53 13.08 0.65
CA SER A 68 -8.93 11.76 0.17
C SER A 68 -9.30 11.86 -1.30
N VAL A 69 -8.62 11.09 -2.15
CA VAL A 69 -8.81 11.09 -3.60
C VAL A 69 -9.00 9.68 -4.13
N LYS A 70 -9.58 9.58 -5.33
CA LYS A 70 -9.77 8.33 -6.06
C LYS A 70 -9.16 8.46 -7.44
N SER A 71 -8.60 7.36 -7.93
CA SER A 71 -8.22 7.26 -9.33
C SER A 71 -9.43 7.23 -10.26
N ALA A 72 -9.19 7.22 -11.57
CA ALA A 72 -10.23 7.09 -12.58
C ALA A 72 -10.89 5.68 -12.60
N ALA A 73 -10.36 4.71 -11.86
CA ALA A 73 -10.98 3.40 -11.72
C ALA A 73 -12.17 3.47 -10.75
N ARG A 74 -13.35 3.02 -11.20
CA ARG A 74 -14.60 3.13 -10.43
C ARG A 74 -14.69 2.13 -9.29
N ASP A 75 -14.12 0.96 -9.48
CA ASP A 75 -14.14 -0.14 -8.51
C ASP A 75 -12.86 -0.97 -8.55
N ARG A 76 -12.73 -1.88 -7.57
CA ARG A 76 -11.56 -2.75 -7.43
C ARG A 76 -11.36 -3.68 -8.63
N GLY A 77 -12.45 -4.15 -9.24
CA GLY A 77 -12.38 -5.03 -10.40
C GLY A 77 -11.83 -4.32 -11.64
N GLU A 78 -12.30 -3.10 -11.90
CA GLU A 78 -11.78 -2.24 -12.96
C GLU A 78 -10.31 -1.88 -12.70
N TYR A 79 -9.96 -1.49 -11.48
CA TYR A 79 -8.56 -1.18 -11.10
C TYR A 79 -7.58 -2.34 -11.36
N LEU A 80 -8.00 -3.58 -11.11
CA LEU A 80 -7.18 -4.77 -11.34
C LEU A 80 -6.98 -5.07 -12.85
N ARG A 81 -7.94 -4.70 -13.69
CA ARG A 81 -7.91 -4.96 -15.14
C ARG A 81 -7.39 -3.78 -15.97
N ARG A 82 -7.48 -2.56 -15.44
CA ARG A 82 -7.17 -1.30 -16.15
C ARG A 82 -6.11 -0.49 -15.39
N PRO A 83 -4.83 -0.87 -15.51
CA PRO A 83 -3.75 -0.17 -14.82
C PRO A 83 -3.62 1.29 -15.27
N ASP A 84 -4.06 1.63 -16.47
CA ASP A 84 -4.09 3.00 -17.01
C ASP A 84 -5.02 3.91 -16.20
N LEU A 85 -6.18 3.41 -15.75
CA LEU A 85 -7.12 4.19 -14.94
C LEU A 85 -6.61 4.43 -13.52
N GLY A 86 -5.88 3.47 -12.96
CA GLY A 86 -5.25 3.63 -11.64
C GLY A 86 -4.10 4.64 -11.61
N ARG A 87 -3.58 5.06 -12.77
CA ARG A 87 -2.52 6.06 -12.89
C ARG A 87 -3.05 7.49 -13.05
N ARG A 88 -4.36 7.68 -13.08
CA ARG A 88 -5.01 8.97 -13.33
C ARG A 88 -5.99 9.29 -12.22
N LEU A 89 -6.10 10.55 -11.82
CA LEU A 89 -7.13 11.02 -10.91
C LEU A 89 -8.51 10.92 -11.56
N SER A 90 -9.53 10.65 -10.74
CA SER A 90 -10.91 10.92 -11.16
C SER A 90 -11.12 12.42 -11.35
N SER A 91 -12.05 12.81 -12.23
CA SER A 91 -12.37 14.23 -12.46
C SER A 91 -12.79 14.96 -11.17
N ALA A 92 -13.58 14.30 -10.32
CA ALA A 92 -14.01 14.84 -9.04
C ALA A 92 -12.82 15.04 -8.08
N SER A 93 -11.92 14.05 -7.98
CA SER A 93 -10.74 14.17 -7.12
C SER A 93 -9.75 15.21 -7.60
N ARG A 94 -9.58 15.35 -8.91
CA ARG A 94 -8.77 16.42 -9.49
C ARG A 94 -9.30 17.79 -9.09
N GLN A 95 -10.61 18.00 -9.20
CA GLN A 95 -11.24 19.26 -8.81
C GLN A 95 -11.06 19.57 -7.31
N VAL A 96 -11.12 18.55 -6.44
CA VAL A 96 -10.86 18.72 -5.00
C VAL A 96 -9.43 19.21 -4.75
N LEU A 97 -8.44 18.64 -5.42
CA LEU A 97 -7.04 19.06 -5.27
C LEU A 97 -6.78 20.45 -5.86
N GLU A 98 -7.39 20.77 -7.01
CA GLU A 98 -7.28 22.11 -7.62
C GLU A 98 -7.85 23.22 -6.72
N GLN A 99 -8.82 22.89 -5.86
CA GLN A 99 -9.43 23.82 -4.90
C GLN A 99 -8.71 23.87 -3.54
N ALA A 100 -7.87 22.88 -3.26
CA ALA A 100 -7.30 22.64 -1.94
C ALA A 100 -6.18 23.59 -1.56
N SER A 101 -5.25 23.87 -2.48
CA SER A 101 -4.12 24.76 -2.20
C SER A 101 -3.88 25.74 -3.35
N PRO A 102 -3.97 27.06 -3.11
CA PRO A 102 -3.55 28.06 -4.09
C PRO A 102 -2.02 28.15 -4.19
N GLU A 103 -1.30 27.77 -3.13
CA GLU A 103 0.16 27.90 -3.02
C GLU A 103 0.87 26.60 -3.41
N PRO A 104 2.03 26.69 -4.11
CA PRO A 104 2.84 25.51 -4.43
C PRO A 104 3.36 24.81 -3.18
N GLU A 105 3.26 23.49 -3.15
CA GLU A 105 3.83 22.66 -2.09
C GLU A 105 5.26 22.22 -2.46
N ARG A 106 6.17 22.08 -1.49
CA ARG A 106 7.52 21.57 -1.81
C ARG A 106 7.54 20.05 -1.83
N LEU A 107 6.92 19.40 -0.84
CA LEU A 107 6.83 17.94 -0.75
C LEU A 107 5.41 17.50 -0.46
N VAL A 108 4.78 16.79 -1.40
CA VAL A 108 3.51 16.08 -1.20
C VAL A 108 3.80 14.63 -0.84
N ILE A 109 3.04 14.08 0.12
CA ILE A 109 3.13 12.67 0.50
C ILE A 109 1.86 11.95 0.04
N VAL A 110 1.99 10.91 -0.77
CA VAL A 110 0.87 10.14 -1.31
C VAL A 110 0.81 8.77 -0.64
N VAL A 111 -0.28 8.51 0.08
CA VAL A 111 -0.59 7.19 0.65
C VAL A 111 -1.58 6.47 -0.26
N ALA A 112 -1.09 5.51 -1.03
CA ALA A 112 -1.90 4.75 -1.98
C ALA A 112 -2.20 3.33 -1.49
N ASP A 113 -3.41 2.82 -1.75
CA ASP A 113 -3.80 1.44 -1.45
C ASP A 113 -3.05 0.40 -2.30
N GLY A 114 -2.77 0.74 -3.56
CA GLY A 114 -2.07 -0.13 -4.49
C GLY A 114 -2.72 -1.52 -4.61
N LEU A 115 -1.87 -2.54 -4.67
CA LEU A 115 -2.31 -3.94 -4.66
C LEU A 115 -2.56 -4.49 -3.24
N SER A 116 -2.27 -3.72 -2.19
CA SER A 116 -2.45 -4.14 -0.80
C SER A 116 -2.91 -2.99 0.08
N ALA A 117 -4.24 -2.81 0.16
CA ALA A 117 -4.84 -1.83 1.06
C ALA A 117 -4.42 -2.07 2.52
N ILE A 118 -4.32 -3.35 2.93
CA ILE A 118 -3.90 -3.76 4.27
C ILE A 118 -2.49 -3.24 4.60
N ALA A 119 -1.57 -3.24 3.63
CA ALA A 119 -0.22 -2.72 3.84
C ALA A 119 -0.24 -1.21 4.08
N ALA A 120 -1.00 -0.46 3.27
CA ALA A 120 -1.15 0.97 3.44
C ALA A 120 -1.76 1.32 4.80
N GLU A 121 -2.86 0.67 5.20
CA GLU A 121 -3.50 0.90 6.51
C GLU A 121 -2.58 0.62 7.69
N ARG A 122 -1.84 -0.49 7.62
CA ARG A 122 -0.98 -0.93 8.72
C ARG A 122 0.26 -0.05 8.87
N HIS A 123 0.82 0.40 7.75
CA HIS A 123 2.17 0.97 7.74
C HIS A 123 2.22 2.47 7.48
N ALA A 124 1.21 3.10 6.88
CA ALA A 124 1.27 4.52 6.57
C ALA A 124 1.56 5.40 7.80
N VAL A 125 0.78 5.21 8.88
CA VAL A 125 0.94 5.97 10.13
C VAL A 125 2.32 5.73 10.77
N PRO A 126 2.75 4.48 11.08
CA PRO A 126 4.07 4.25 11.66
C PRO A 126 5.24 4.75 10.81
N VAL A 127 5.15 4.61 9.48
CA VAL A 127 6.21 5.09 8.58
C VAL A 127 6.29 6.60 8.61
N LEU A 128 5.15 7.30 8.56
CA LEU A 128 5.14 8.77 8.63
C LEU A 128 5.61 9.29 9.98
N ASP A 129 5.27 8.61 11.09
CA ASP A 129 5.77 9.01 12.41
C ASP A 129 7.29 8.90 12.52
N ALA A 130 7.90 7.92 11.85
CA ALA A 130 9.35 7.79 11.78
C ALA A 130 9.97 8.77 10.78
N LEU A 131 9.30 9.04 9.66
CA LEU A 131 9.84 9.81 8.55
C LEU A 131 9.76 11.33 8.77
N LEU A 132 8.63 11.85 9.24
CA LEU A 132 8.41 13.30 9.35
C LEU A 132 9.47 14.02 10.20
N PRO A 133 9.94 13.47 11.34
CA PRO A 133 11.05 14.07 12.10
C PRO A 133 12.36 14.18 11.30
N MET A 134 12.61 13.24 10.37
CA MET A 134 13.80 13.26 9.50
C MET A 134 13.69 14.32 8.39
N LEU A 135 12.48 14.82 8.13
CA LEU A 135 12.18 15.82 7.12
C LEU A 135 11.89 17.19 7.74
N ALA A 136 12.31 17.45 8.98
CA ALA A 136 12.01 18.70 9.69
C ALA A 136 12.51 19.96 8.95
N ASP A 137 13.61 19.86 8.19
CA ASP A 137 14.16 20.97 7.39
C ASP A 137 13.45 21.14 6.03
N TRP A 138 12.51 20.27 5.70
CA TRP A 138 11.72 20.35 4.48
C TRP A 138 10.41 21.09 4.73
N GLN A 139 10.00 21.89 3.75
CA GLN A 139 8.65 22.45 3.72
C GLN A 139 7.66 21.36 3.31
N LEU A 140 7.08 20.70 4.31
CA LEU A 140 6.08 19.66 4.09
C LEU A 140 4.77 20.28 3.59
N GLY A 141 4.20 19.68 2.55
CA GLY A 141 2.89 19.99 2.03
C GLY A 141 1.79 19.12 2.65
N SER A 142 0.84 18.72 1.83
CA SER A 142 -0.31 17.91 2.22
C SER A 142 -0.03 16.41 2.08
N ILE A 143 -0.79 15.62 2.83
CA ILE A 143 -0.87 14.17 2.65
C ILE A 143 -2.09 13.85 1.77
N VAL A 144 -1.89 13.11 0.70
CA VAL A 144 -2.95 12.69 -0.21
C VAL A 144 -3.16 11.18 -0.07
N VAL A 145 -4.32 10.78 0.43
CA VAL A 145 -4.74 9.38 0.51
C VAL A 145 -5.46 9.01 -0.77
N ALA A 146 -4.84 8.15 -1.58
CA ALA A 146 -5.33 7.79 -2.92
C ALA A 146 -5.87 6.36 -2.97
N GLU A 147 -7.15 6.22 -3.28
CA GLU A 147 -7.82 4.92 -3.48
C GLU A 147 -7.71 4.45 -4.93
N GLN A 148 -7.58 3.13 -5.11
CA GLN A 148 -7.39 2.47 -6.41
C GLN A 148 -6.23 3.06 -7.21
N ALA A 149 -5.11 3.32 -6.55
CA ALA A 149 -4.00 4.09 -7.10
C ALA A 149 -2.84 3.22 -7.58
N ARG A 150 -2.16 3.67 -8.63
CA ARG A 150 -0.86 3.16 -9.12
C ARG A 150 0.18 4.25 -8.92
N VAL A 151 1.45 3.85 -8.87
CA VAL A 151 2.58 4.76 -8.61
C VAL A 151 2.51 6.06 -9.42
N ALA A 152 2.27 5.98 -10.74
CA ALA A 152 2.26 7.17 -11.61
C ALA A 152 1.11 8.17 -11.34
N ILE A 153 0.13 7.86 -10.48
CA ILE A 153 -0.85 8.87 -10.05
C ILE A 153 -0.18 9.99 -9.25
N GLY A 154 0.96 9.70 -8.60
CA GLY A 154 1.75 10.69 -7.87
C GLY A 154 2.20 11.84 -8.77
N ASP A 155 2.51 11.56 -10.04
CA ASP A 155 2.92 12.58 -11.01
C ASP A 155 1.79 13.59 -11.26
N GLU A 156 0.56 13.10 -11.49
CA GLU A 156 -0.61 13.97 -11.70
C GLU A 156 -0.99 14.74 -10.42
N ILE A 157 -0.90 14.10 -9.24
CA ILE A 157 -1.14 14.78 -7.96
C ILE A 157 -0.13 15.91 -7.75
N GLY A 158 1.16 15.63 -7.99
CA GLY A 158 2.23 16.61 -7.88
C GLY A 158 2.03 17.78 -8.84
N GLU A 159 1.64 17.51 -10.09
CA GLU A 159 1.35 18.56 -11.07
C GLU A 159 0.19 19.46 -10.62
N VAL A 160 -0.92 18.87 -10.14
CA VAL A 160 -2.10 19.63 -9.69
C VAL A 160 -1.78 20.50 -8.46
N LEU A 161 -1.02 19.97 -7.50
CA LEU A 161 -0.61 20.69 -6.28
C LEU A 161 0.64 21.57 -6.49
N LYS A 162 1.18 21.61 -7.72
CA LYS A 162 2.43 22.31 -8.08
C LYS A 162 3.59 21.91 -7.16
N ALA A 163 3.64 20.62 -6.83
CA ALA A 163 4.62 20.05 -5.92
C ALA A 163 6.02 20.05 -6.54
N SER A 164 7.04 20.43 -5.78
CA SER A 164 8.45 20.26 -6.24
C SER A 164 8.90 18.80 -6.20
N ALA A 165 8.32 18.00 -5.29
CA ALA A 165 8.55 16.58 -5.16
C ALA A 165 7.29 15.87 -4.63
N THR A 166 7.12 14.61 -5.04
CA THR A 166 6.06 13.72 -4.57
C THR A 166 6.69 12.45 -4.02
N LEU A 167 6.27 12.07 -2.81
CA LEU A 167 6.69 10.84 -2.12
C LEU A 167 5.55 9.82 -2.08
#